data_AF-A0A7X7WU03-F1
#
_entry.id   AF-A0A7X7WU03-F1
#
_cell.length_a   1.000
_cell.length_b   1.000
_cell.length_c   1.000
_cell.angle_alpha   90.00
_cell.angle_beta   90.00
_cell.angle_gamma   90.00
#
_symmetry.space_group_name_H-M   'P 1'
#
loop_
_entity.id
_entity.type
_entity.pdbx_description
1 polymer ?
#
loop_
_entity_poly.entity_id
_entity_poly.type
_entity_poly.pdbx_seq_one_letter_code
_entity_poly.pdbx_strand_id
1 'polypeptide(L)' 'DILRIKPFRVIFNPGTENPAAYGPLRSAGIEPLEACTLVMLSTGQF' A
#
# COMPACT_ATOMS: atom_id res chain seq x y z
N ASP A 1 -10.67 -9.61 5.45
CA ASP A 1 -10.52 -8.90 4.17
C ASP A 1 -10.03 -7.49 4.45
N ILE A 2 -8.94 -7.08 3.77
CA ILE A 2 -8.30 -5.76 3.93
C ILE A 2 -9.24 -4.61 3.52
N LEU A 3 -10.16 -4.87 2.59
CA LEU A 3 -11.15 -3.88 2.15
C LEU A 3 -12.14 -3.53 3.27
N ARG A 4 -12.40 -4.44 4.21
CA ARG A 4 -13.36 -4.23 5.30
C ARG A 4 -12.78 -3.37 6.43
N ILE A 5 -11.47 -3.47 6.66
CA ILE A 5 -10.79 -2.68 7.70
C ILE A 5 -10.42 -1.26 7.21
N LYS A 6 -10.51 -1.00 5.89
CA LYS A 6 -10.33 0.32 5.26
C LYS A 6 -9.10 1.08 5.78
N PRO A 7 -7.88 0.55 5.59
CA PRO A 7 -6.69 1.30 5.95
C PRO A 7 -6.57 2.53 5.05
N PHE A 8 -5.82 3.53 5.50
CA PHE A 8 -5.53 4.70 4.68
C PHE A 8 -4.73 4.31 3.42
N ARG A 9 -3.74 3.42 3.57
CA ARG A 9 -2.89 2.93 2.48
C ARG A 9 -2.46 1.48 2.69
N VAL A 10 -2.03 0.84 1.60
CA VAL A 10 -1.36 -0.47 1.57
C VAL A 10 0.00 -0.28 0.90
N ILE A 11 1.08 -0.66 1.59
CA ILE A 11 2.44 -0.53 1.08
C ILE A 11 2.87 -1.85 0.43
N PHE A 12 3.16 -1.80 -0.86
CA PHE A 12 3.76 -2.87 -1.64
C PHE A 12 5.28 -2.69 -1.60
N ASN A 13 5.94 -3.50 -0.77
CA ASN A 13 7.40 -3.54 -0.70
C ASN A 13 8.00 -4.14 -1.98
N PRO A 14 9.26 -3.82 -2.33
CA PRO A 14 9.92 -4.40 -3.49
C PRO A 14 9.79 -5.93 -3.53
N GLY A 15 9.26 -6.47 -4.63
CA GLY A 15 9.01 -7.90 -4.82
C GLY A 15 7.66 -8.39 -4.28
N THR A 16 6.78 -7.50 -3.81
CA THR A 16 5.42 -7.82 -3.35
C THR A 16 4.32 -7.13 -4.16
N GLU A 17 4.68 -6.43 -5.23
CA GLU A 17 3.78 -5.69 -6.11
C GLU A 17 2.66 -6.60 -6.63
N ASN A 18 1.44 -6.06 -6.66
CA ASN A 18 0.28 -6.77 -7.20
C ASN A 18 -0.60 -5.80 -7.99
N PRO A 19 -0.28 -5.56 -9.28
CA PRO A 19 -1.01 -4.60 -10.12
C PRO A 19 -2.52 -4.83 -10.18
N ALA A 20 -2.96 -6.09 -10.09
CA ALA A 20 -4.38 -6.44 -10.10
C ALA A 20 -5.12 -5.94 -8.84
N ALA A 21 -4.42 -5.73 -7.72
CA ALA A 21 -5.01 -5.22 -6.48
C ALA A 21 -5.18 -3.69 -6.47
N TYR A 22 -4.49 -2.94 -7.34
CA TYR A 22 -4.45 -1.48 -7.24
C TYR A 22 -5.79 -0.83 -7.57
N GLY A 23 -6.47 -1.30 -8.62
CA GLY A 23 -7.81 -0.83 -8.98
C GLY A 23 -8.83 -1.04 -7.85
N PRO A 24 -8.99 -2.26 -7.33
CA PRO A 24 -9.86 -2.54 -6.18
C PRO A 24 -9.56 -1.68 -4.95
N LEU A 25 -8.27 -1.52 -4.59
CA LEU A 25 -7.86 -0.68 -3.45
C LEU A 25 -8.25 0.78 -3.68
N ARG A 26 -7.90 1.36 -4.84
CA ARG A 26 -8.25 2.75 -5.17
C ARG A 26 -9.76 2.98 -5.18
N SER A 27 -10.53 2.06 -5.77
CA SER A 27 -12.01 2.12 -5.77
C SER A 27 -12.61 2.04 -4.36
N ALA A 28 -11.91 1.40 -3.41
CA ALA A 28 -12.29 1.36 -2.00
C ALA A 28 -11.78 2.57 -1.19
N GLY A 29 -11.10 3.53 -1.82
CA GLY A 29 -10.51 4.70 -1.15
C GLY A 29 -9.22 4.39 -0.38
N ILE A 30 -8.58 3.26 -0.68
CA ILE A 30 -7.32 2.82 -0.06
C ILE A 30 -6.19 3.10 -1.04
N GLU A 31 -5.13 3.79 -0.60
CA GLU A 31 -3.99 4.09 -1.46
C GLU A 31 -3.04 2.88 -1.58
N PRO A 32 -2.85 2.27 -2.77
CA PRO A 32 -1.73 1.38 -3.01
C PRO A 32 -0.46 2.21 -3.25
N LEU A 33 0.58 1.97 -2.45
CA LEU A 33 1.86 2.66 -2.50
C LEU A 33 3.00 1.64 -2.72
N GLU A 34 3.72 1.74 -3.82
CA GLU A 34 4.95 0.95 -4.04
C GLU A 34 6.14 1.65 -3.38
N ALA A 35 6.65 1.08 -2.29
CA ALA A 35 7.76 1.66 -1.53
C ALA A 35 8.40 0.64 -0.58
N CYS A 36 9.67 0.84 -0.22
CA CYS A 36 10.33 0.06 0.83
C CYS A 36 10.01 0.64 2.21
N THR A 37 9.37 -0.15 3.07
CA THR A 37 8.98 0.25 4.43
C THR A 37 10.18 0.69 5.26
N LEU A 38 11.30 -0.03 5.18
CA LEU A 38 12.51 0.30 5.95
C LEU A 38 13.14 1.62 5.50
N VAL A 39 13.08 1.94 4.21
CA VAL A 39 13.53 3.24 3.70
C VAL A 39 12.62 4.34 4.20
N MET A 40 11.30 4.18 4.10
CA MET A 40 10.34 5.17 4.60
C MET A 40 10.51 5.44 6.11
N LEU A 41 10.78 4.41 6.90
CA LEU A 41 11.06 4.54 8.34
C LEU A 41 12.37 5.30 8.59
N SER A 42 13.44 4.99 7.85
CA SER A 42 14.74 5.64 8.04
C SER A 42 14.78 7.09 7.54
N THR A 43 13.94 7.44 6.57
CA THR A 43 13.81 8.79 6.00
C THR A 43 12.70 9.63 6.63
N GLY A 44 11.90 9.08 7.55
CA GLY A 44 10.77 9.81 8.16
C GLY A 44 9.58 10.04 7.21
N GLN A 45 9.45 9.19 6.18
CA GLN A 45 8.37 9.21 5.19
C GLN A 45 7.28 8.16 5.48
N PHE A 46 7.40 7.41 6.58
CA PHE A 46 6.38 6.47 7.04
C PHE A 46 5.26 7.18 7.80
#